data_AF-A0A5C6MDF7-F1
#
_entry.id   AF-A0A5C6MDF7-F1
#
_cell.length_a   1.000
_cell.length_b   1.000
_cell.length_c   1.000
_cell.angle_alpha   90.00
_cell.angle_beta   90.00
_cell.angle_gamma   90.00
#
_symmetry.space_group_name_H-M   'P 1'
#
loop_
_entity.id
_entity.type
_entity.pdbx_description
1 polymer ?
#
loop_
_entity_poly.entity_id
_entity_poly.type
_entity_poly.pdbx_seq_one_letter_code
_entity_poly.pdbx_strand_id
1 'polypeptide(L)'
;MQVEEPTQSQRPPREKTLEYRPRVKWPKAVEKRERETVNNDLTKILEQQIGTAEVKLERMGKIIYHYGVERFGVQLRRSGEATTVPAKSRRQQEIERLVKERRQLRKQWKKASDAEREGLQLLEGEIKTRLATLRKAENLRKLRKKKERTRTQFFKNPSKKSLKDLFAPEKSGTLKATRQEVEEYMEKVHQDTKRHEQLTIP
;
A
#
# COMPACT_ATOMS: atom_id res chain seq x y z
N MET A 1 -30.57 51.33 -14.32
CA MET A 1 -29.11 51.35 -14.05
C MET A 1 -28.61 49.92 -14.14
N GLN A 2 -28.32 49.49 -15.36
CA GLN A 2 -27.72 48.20 -15.66
C GLN A 2 -26.21 48.35 -15.43
N VAL A 3 -25.61 47.46 -14.62
CA VAL A 3 -24.15 47.39 -14.48
C VAL A 3 -23.73 46.07 -15.09
N GLU A 4 -23.18 46.16 -16.30
CA GLU A 4 -22.56 45.08 -17.03
C GLU A 4 -21.17 44.79 -16.42
N GLU A 5 -20.98 43.59 -15.88
CA GLU A 5 -19.68 42.90 -15.98
C GLU A 5 -19.58 42.34 -17.40
N PRO A 6 -18.42 42.44 -18.08
CA PRO A 6 -17.48 41.31 -17.97
C PRO A 6 -16.01 41.70 -18.18
N THR A 7 -15.08 40.84 -17.74
CA THR A 7 -14.06 40.22 -18.60
C THR A 7 -13.15 39.33 -17.75
N GLN A 8 -13.46 38.03 -17.76
CA GLN A 8 -12.57 36.99 -17.29
C GLN A 8 -11.41 36.87 -18.29
N SER A 9 -10.20 37.26 -17.88
CA SER A 9 -8.98 37.05 -18.67
C SER A 9 -8.71 35.54 -18.78
N GLN A 10 -9.04 34.97 -19.95
CA GLN A 10 -8.67 33.60 -20.29
C GLN A 10 -7.16 33.53 -20.51
N ARG A 11 -6.45 32.79 -19.65
CA ARG A 11 -5.05 32.40 -19.91
C ARG A 11 -5.04 31.46 -21.13
N PRO A 12 -4.15 31.65 -22.11
CA PRO A 12 -4.06 30.75 -23.24
C PRO A 12 -3.60 29.34 -22.78
N PRO A 13 -4.11 28.26 -23.38
CA PRO A 13 -3.67 26.90 -23.08
C PRO A 13 -2.20 26.72 -23.43
N ARG A 14 -1.37 26.27 -22.47
CA ARG A 14 -0.01 25.82 -22.74
C ARG A 14 -0.05 24.45 -23.41
N GLU A 15 -0.29 24.42 -24.71
CA GLU A 15 -0.05 23.22 -25.52
C GLU A 15 1.44 23.16 -25.90
N LYS A 16 2.23 22.56 -25.01
CA LYS A 16 3.45 21.87 -25.43
C LYS A 16 3.16 20.39 -25.29
N THR A 17 2.83 19.75 -26.40
CA THR A 17 2.92 18.29 -26.56
C THR A 17 4.39 17.91 -26.34
N LEU A 18 4.77 17.77 -25.07
CA LEU A 18 6.02 17.13 -24.69
C LEU A 18 5.89 15.69 -25.14
N GLU A 19 6.57 15.34 -26.22
CA GLU A 19 6.75 13.95 -26.64
C GLU A 19 7.07 13.10 -25.41
N TYR A 20 6.29 12.04 -25.23
CA TYR A 20 6.39 11.21 -24.03
C TYR A 20 7.73 10.46 -24.04
N ARG A 21 8.72 10.95 -23.29
CA ARG A 21 9.97 10.25 -23.08
C ARG A 21 9.80 9.14 -22.02
N PRO A 22 10.22 7.90 -22.29
CA PRO A 22 10.26 6.84 -21.27
C PRO A 22 11.05 7.29 -20.04
N ARG A 23 10.57 6.92 -18.84
CA ARG A 23 11.22 7.29 -17.58
C ARG A 23 12.55 6.56 -17.45
N VAL A 24 13.63 7.24 -17.07
CA VAL A 24 14.93 6.63 -16.76
C VAL A 24 14.88 5.97 -15.38
N LYS A 25 15.55 4.82 -15.20
CA LYS A 25 15.68 4.12 -13.92
C LYS A 25 16.75 4.75 -13.02
N TRP A 26 16.51 5.97 -12.56
CA TRP A 26 17.48 6.66 -11.69
C TRP A 26 17.76 5.89 -10.37
N PRO A 27 19.00 5.96 -9.85
CA PRO A 27 19.36 5.38 -8.56
C PRO A 27 18.42 5.84 -7.44
N LYS A 28 18.13 4.92 -6.52
CA LYS A 28 17.26 5.24 -5.38
C LYS A 28 17.95 6.22 -4.45
N ALA A 29 17.18 7.00 -3.68
CA ALA A 29 17.74 7.96 -2.72
C ALA A 29 18.64 7.32 -1.65
N VAL A 30 18.48 6.01 -1.44
CA VAL A 30 19.26 5.22 -0.47
C VAL A 30 20.69 4.94 -0.98
N GLU A 31 20.89 4.89 -2.30
CA GLU A 31 22.17 4.58 -2.96
C GLU A 31 23.03 5.85 -3.09
N LYS A 32 23.47 6.42 -1.96
CA LYS A 32 24.20 7.70 -1.92
C LYS A 32 25.44 7.72 -2.81
N ARG A 33 26.25 6.65 -2.77
CA ARG A 33 27.50 6.54 -3.55
C ARG A 33 27.26 6.58 -5.06
N GLU A 34 26.24 5.86 -5.54
CA GLU A 34 25.89 5.86 -6.96
C GLU A 34 25.35 7.23 -7.41
N ARG A 35 24.54 7.89 -6.57
CA ARG A 35 24.05 9.24 -6.84
C ARG A 35 25.18 10.26 -6.90
N GLU A 36 26.14 10.18 -6.00
CA GLU A 36 27.33 11.05 -5.99
C GLU A 36 28.17 10.85 -7.26
N THR A 37 28.35 9.61 -7.70
CA THR A 37 29.08 9.31 -8.95
C THR A 37 28.36 9.90 -10.16
N VAL A 38 27.03 9.70 -10.25
CA VAL A 38 26.21 10.27 -11.32
C VAL A 38 26.31 11.79 -11.35
N ASN A 39 26.23 12.45 -10.19
CA ASN A 39 26.37 13.90 -10.11
C ASN A 39 27.74 14.37 -10.59
N ASN A 40 28.82 13.72 -10.13
CA ASN A 40 30.18 14.08 -10.53
C ASN A 40 30.40 13.91 -12.05
N ASP A 41 29.90 12.83 -12.62
CA ASP A 41 30.00 12.55 -14.05
C ASP A 41 29.21 13.58 -14.88
N LEU A 42 27.96 13.86 -14.49
CA LEU A 42 27.12 14.85 -15.16
C LEU A 42 27.70 16.25 -15.07
N THR A 43 28.25 16.64 -13.92
CA THR A 43 28.92 17.93 -13.74
C THR A 43 30.08 18.08 -14.73
N LYS A 44 30.97 17.08 -14.82
CA LYS A 44 32.09 17.09 -15.78
C LYS A 44 31.61 17.19 -17.24
N ILE A 45 30.58 16.43 -17.61
CA ILE A 45 30.03 16.44 -18.98
C ILE A 45 29.40 17.79 -19.32
N LEU A 46 28.72 18.42 -18.36
CA LEU A 46 28.07 19.72 -18.54
C LEU A 46 29.08 20.87 -18.56
N GLU A 47 30.16 20.79 -17.78
CA GLU A 47 31.26 21.75 -17.78
C GLU A 47 32.00 21.79 -19.13
N GLN A 48 32.15 20.62 -19.77
CA GLN A 48 32.78 20.50 -21.10
C GLN A 48 31.93 21.07 -22.25
N GLN A 49 30.69 21.50 -22.00
CA GLN A 49 29.84 22.07 -23.05
C GLN A 49 30.30 23.49 -23.43
N ILE A 50 30.41 23.74 -24.74
CA ILE A 50 30.78 25.04 -25.30
C ILE A 50 29.50 25.76 -25.77
N GLY A 51 29.36 27.05 -25.44
CA GLY A 51 28.26 27.91 -25.90
C GLY A 51 27.69 28.85 -24.83
N THR A 52 26.73 29.69 -25.23
CA THR A 52 25.99 30.61 -24.35
C THR A 52 25.14 29.84 -23.34
N ALA A 53 24.86 30.45 -22.18
CA ALA A 53 24.07 29.85 -21.09
C ALA A 53 22.73 29.26 -21.56
N GLU A 54 22.04 29.94 -22.49
CA GLU A 54 20.76 29.49 -23.05
C GLU A 54 20.88 28.18 -23.84
N VAL A 55 21.90 28.10 -24.70
CA VAL A 55 22.20 26.90 -25.50
C VAL A 55 22.60 25.73 -24.59
N LYS A 56 23.36 26.00 -23.52
CA LYS A 56 23.70 25.01 -22.51
C LYS A 56 22.45 24.48 -21.78
N LEU A 57 21.53 25.37 -21.41
CA LEU A 57 20.30 24.99 -20.73
C LEU A 57 19.40 24.10 -21.60
N GLU A 58 19.28 24.40 -22.89
CA GLU A 58 18.50 23.60 -23.83
C GLU A 58 19.10 22.19 -24.01
N ARG A 59 20.43 22.10 -24.10
CA ARG A 59 21.16 20.82 -24.26
C ARG A 59 21.23 20.00 -22.99
N MET A 60 21.29 20.65 -21.82
CA MET A 60 21.41 20.00 -20.51
C MET A 60 20.34 18.92 -20.30
N GLY A 61 19.08 19.23 -20.62
CA GLY A 61 17.98 18.27 -20.48
C GLY A 61 18.14 17.02 -21.38
N LYS A 62 18.72 17.18 -22.58
CA LYS A 62 19.02 16.06 -23.47
C LYS A 62 20.20 15.24 -22.94
N ILE A 63 21.28 15.89 -22.51
CA ILE A 63 22.48 15.24 -21.96
C ILE A 63 22.15 14.39 -20.74
N ILE A 64 21.44 14.97 -19.76
CA ILE A 64 21.05 14.25 -18.53
C ILE A 64 20.17 13.06 -18.88
N TYR A 65 19.24 13.22 -19.83
CA TYR A 65 18.39 12.13 -20.26
C TYR A 65 19.18 11.00 -20.93
N HIS A 66 20.03 11.31 -21.92
CA HIS A 66 20.84 10.32 -22.63
C HIS A 66 21.80 9.58 -21.71
N TYR A 67 22.50 10.31 -20.84
CA TYR A 67 23.35 9.72 -19.81
C TYR A 67 22.58 8.72 -18.92
N GLY A 68 21.38 9.12 -18.49
CA GLY A 68 20.50 8.27 -17.71
C GLY A 68 20.03 7.01 -18.46
N VAL A 69 19.69 7.15 -19.74
CA VAL A 69 19.29 6.04 -20.61
C VAL A 69 20.44 5.07 -20.85
N GLU A 70 21.64 5.57 -21.13
CA GLU A 70 22.82 4.73 -21.38
C GLU A 70 23.25 3.95 -20.14
N ARG A 71 23.29 4.61 -18.97
CA ARG A 71 23.80 4.00 -17.74
C ARG A 71 22.78 3.13 -17.02
N PHE A 72 21.51 3.56 -16.95
CA PHE A 72 20.48 2.90 -16.14
C PHE A 72 19.34 2.29 -16.97
N GLY A 73 19.31 2.58 -18.27
CA GLY A 73 18.22 2.16 -19.13
C GLY A 73 16.93 2.91 -18.88
N VAL A 74 15.97 2.63 -19.76
CA VAL A 74 14.59 3.12 -19.63
C VAL A 74 13.72 2.13 -18.87
N GLN A 75 12.86 2.68 -18.03
CA GLN A 75 11.70 1.98 -17.54
C GLN A 75 10.73 1.86 -18.72
N LEU A 76 10.78 0.73 -19.42
CA LEU A 76 9.67 0.33 -20.28
C LEU A 76 8.43 0.38 -19.40
N ARG A 77 7.44 1.18 -19.80
CA ARG A 77 6.08 0.94 -19.34
C ARG A 77 5.83 -0.52 -19.68
N ARG A 78 5.54 -1.35 -18.68
CA ARG A 78 5.00 -2.68 -18.92
C ARG A 78 3.69 -2.43 -19.67
N SER A 79 3.73 -2.48 -21.00
CA SER A 79 2.59 -2.19 -21.87
C SER A 79 1.46 -3.21 -21.73
N GLY A 80 1.64 -4.24 -20.88
CA GLY A 80 0.61 -5.22 -20.51
C GLY A 80 0.25 -5.25 -19.02
N GLU A 81 0.82 -4.38 -18.19
CA GLU A 81 0.47 -4.31 -16.76
C GLU A 81 -0.31 -3.03 -16.49
N ALA A 82 -1.39 -2.85 -17.24
CA ALA A 82 -2.55 -2.21 -16.64
C ALA A 82 -2.83 -3.05 -15.39
N THR A 83 -2.52 -2.52 -14.21
CA THR A 83 -3.00 -3.09 -12.95
C THR A 83 -4.50 -3.20 -13.13
N THR A 84 -4.99 -4.38 -13.53
CA THR A 84 -6.40 -4.58 -13.81
C THR A 84 -7.03 -4.46 -12.45
N VAL A 85 -7.48 -3.26 -12.11
CA VAL A 85 -8.17 -3.01 -10.85
C VAL A 85 -9.30 -4.03 -10.88
N PRO A 86 -9.30 -5.01 -9.94
CA PRO A 86 -10.25 -6.09 -10.02
C PRO A 86 -11.64 -5.51 -10.16
N ALA A 87 -12.39 -5.96 -11.17
CA ALA A 87 -13.70 -5.42 -11.46
C ALA A 87 -14.52 -5.40 -10.17
N LYS A 88 -14.98 -4.21 -9.77
CA LYS A 88 -15.70 -4.04 -8.52
C LYS A 88 -16.95 -4.89 -8.55
N SER A 89 -17.20 -5.63 -7.47
CA SER A 89 -18.45 -6.39 -7.31
C SER A 89 -19.65 -5.44 -7.37
N ARG A 90 -20.79 -5.91 -7.87
CA ARG A 90 -22.07 -5.15 -7.88
C ARG A 90 -22.36 -4.49 -6.52
N ARG A 91 -22.11 -5.19 -5.41
CA ARG A 91 -22.29 -4.62 -4.05
C ARG A 91 -21.31 -3.48 -3.74
N GLN A 92 -20.07 -3.57 -4.22
CA GLN A 92 -19.06 -2.53 -4.01
C GLN A 92 -19.39 -1.28 -4.83
N GLN A 93 -19.83 -1.45 -6.07
CA GLN A 93 -20.31 -0.35 -6.92
C GLN A 93 -21.50 0.36 -6.26
N GLU A 94 -22.45 -0.41 -5.73
CA GLU A 94 -23.61 0.14 -5.04
C GLU A 94 -23.23 0.88 -3.73
N ILE A 95 -22.31 0.33 -2.94
CA ILE A 95 -21.76 1.03 -1.76
C ILE A 95 -21.12 2.36 -2.17
N GLU A 96 -20.35 2.39 -3.26
CA GLU A 96 -19.71 3.62 -3.73
C GLU A 96 -20.74 4.67 -4.17
N ARG A 97 -21.79 4.25 -4.89
CA ARG A 97 -22.91 5.10 -5.28
C ARG A 97 -23.58 5.72 -4.05
N LEU A 98 -23.99 4.89 -3.08
CA LEU A 98 -24.66 5.33 -1.86
C LEU A 98 -23.77 6.24 -0.99
N VAL A 99 -22.45 6.03 -0.99
CA VAL A 99 -21.51 6.92 -0.29
C VAL A 99 -21.45 8.29 -0.97
N LYS A 100 -21.46 8.35 -2.31
CA LYS A 100 -21.53 9.63 -3.06
C LYS A 100 -22.85 10.34 -2.79
N GLU A 101 -23.96 9.61 -2.86
CA GLU A 101 -25.31 10.12 -2.63
C GLU A 101 -25.44 10.70 -1.21
N ARG A 102 -24.99 9.97 -0.18
CA ARG A 102 -24.94 10.48 1.20
C ARG A 102 -24.10 11.75 1.34
N ARG A 103 -22.95 11.83 0.65
CA ARG A 103 -22.12 13.05 0.66
C ARG A 103 -22.84 14.22 0.02
N GLN A 104 -23.64 13.98 -1.03
CA GLN A 104 -24.43 15.00 -1.69
C GLN A 104 -25.59 15.47 -0.80
N LEU A 105 -26.33 14.55 -0.17
CA LEU A 105 -27.38 14.90 0.80
C LEU A 105 -26.82 15.76 1.94
N ARG A 106 -25.63 15.43 2.44
CA ARG A 106 -24.96 16.26 3.46
C ARG A 106 -24.63 17.68 2.98
N LYS A 107 -24.31 17.85 1.69
CA LYS A 107 -24.10 19.19 1.11
C LYS A 107 -25.42 19.95 0.97
N GLN A 108 -26.50 19.26 0.58
CA GLN A 108 -27.83 19.84 0.47
C GLN A 108 -28.39 20.23 1.84
N TRP A 109 -28.23 19.38 2.85
CA TRP A 109 -28.69 19.63 4.22
C TRP A 109 -28.11 20.94 4.81
N LYS A 110 -26.84 21.25 4.50
CA LYS A 110 -26.20 22.52 4.90
C LYS A 110 -26.85 23.76 4.28
N LYS A 111 -27.48 23.63 3.13
CA LYS A 111 -28.13 24.72 2.37
C LYS A 111 -29.65 24.74 2.52
N ALA A 112 -30.23 23.68 3.08
CA ALA A 112 -31.67 23.47 3.14
C ALA A 112 -32.32 24.24 4.29
N SER A 113 -33.57 24.64 4.07
CA SER A 113 -34.47 25.19 5.10
C SER A 113 -34.93 24.11 6.08
N ASP A 114 -35.48 24.50 7.24
CA ASP A 114 -35.80 23.53 8.31
C ASP A 114 -36.87 22.50 7.90
N ALA A 115 -37.85 22.88 7.09
CA ALA A 115 -38.83 21.94 6.54
C ALA A 115 -38.21 20.91 5.58
N GLU A 116 -37.24 21.31 4.75
CA GLU A 116 -36.55 20.40 3.83
C GLU A 116 -35.58 19.46 4.55
N ARG A 117 -35.06 19.87 5.71
CA ARG A 117 -34.10 19.07 6.51
C ARG A 117 -34.72 17.78 7.02
N GLU A 118 -36.00 17.78 7.38
CA GLU A 118 -36.72 16.59 7.83
C GLU A 118 -36.77 15.52 6.74
N GLY A 119 -37.14 15.92 5.51
CA GLY A 119 -37.13 15.03 4.34
C GLY A 119 -35.74 14.49 4.00
N LEU A 120 -34.72 15.34 4.07
CA LEU A 120 -33.32 14.93 3.87
C LEU A 120 -32.83 13.96 4.95
N GLN A 121 -33.33 14.07 6.18
CA GLN A 121 -32.98 13.18 7.28
C GLN A 121 -33.57 11.78 7.08
N LEU A 122 -34.81 11.67 6.60
CA LEU A 122 -35.42 10.39 6.23
C LEU A 122 -34.60 9.70 5.14
N LEU A 123 -34.25 10.42 4.07
CA LEU A 123 -33.40 9.92 2.99
C LEU A 123 -32.01 9.49 3.49
N GLU A 124 -31.39 10.25 4.41
CA GLU A 124 -30.11 9.82 5.01
C GLU A 124 -30.28 8.53 5.83
N GLY A 125 -31.42 8.37 6.52
CA GLY A 125 -31.79 7.17 7.26
C GLY A 125 -31.85 5.93 6.38
N GLU A 126 -32.57 6.00 5.26
CA GLU A 126 -32.67 4.92 4.28
C GLU A 126 -31.31 4.54 3.67
N ILE A 127 -30.48 5.53 3.33
CA ILE A 127 -29.14 5.27 2.82
C ILE A 127 -28.26 4.61 3.88
N LYS A 128 -28.37 5.01 5.16
CA LYS A 128 -27.62 4.41 6.27
C LYS A 128 -27.99 2.93 6.44
N THR A 129 -29.28 2.60 6.47
CA THR A 129 -29.74 1.20 6.63
C THR A 129 -29.28 0.33 5.45
N ARG A 130 -29.45 0.83 4.22
CA ARG A 130 -29.00 0.13 3.00
C ARG A 130 -27.48 -0.10 2.98
N LEU A 131 -26.69 0.91 3.37
CA LEU A 131 -25.24 0.79 3.49
C LEU A 131 -24.82 -0.25 4.54
N ALA A 132 -25.47 -0.28 5.70
CA ALA A 132 -25.17 -1.24 6.75
C ALA A 132 -25.40 -2.68 6.25
N THR A 133 -26.53 -2.93 5.60
CA THR A 133 -26.88 -4.24 5.02
C THR A 133 -25.88 -4.69 3.96
N LEU A 134 -25.53 -3.81 3.01
CA LEU A 134 -24.57 -4.14 1.95
C LEU A 134 -23.16 -4.40 2.49
N ARG A 135 -22.71 -3.60 3.46
CA ARG A 135 -21.39 -3.79 4.11
C ARG A 135 -21.34 -5.09 4.90
N LYS A 136 -22.40 -5.43 5.64
CA LYS A 136 -22.50 -6.70 6.37
C LYS A 136 -22.40 -7.89 5.40
N ALA A 137 -23.14 -7.86 4.30
CA ALA A 137 -23.09 -8.89 3.26
C ALA A 137 -21.70 -9.04 2.63
N GLU A 138 -21.03 -7.93 2.30
CA GLU A 138 -19.68 -7.96 1.72
C GLU A 138 -18.63 -8.44 2.73
N ASN A 139 -18.76 -8.06 4.01
CA ASN A 139 -17.88 -8.54 5.08
C ASN A 139 -18.05 -10.05 5.31
N LEU A 140 -19.28 -10.56 5.31
CA LEU A 140 -19.55 -12.00 5.38
C LEU A 140 -18.93 -12.75 4.20
N ARG A 141 -19.06 -12.23 2.98
CA ARG A 141 -18.40 -12.79 1.79
C ARG A 141 -16.88 -12.84 1.96
N LYS A 142 -16.26 -11.75 2.39
CA LYS A 142 -14.81 -11.67 2.63
C LYS A 142 -14.36 -12.65 3.70
N LEU A 143 -15.13 -12.78 4.78
CA LEU A 143 -14.85 -13.71 5.87
C LEU A 143 -14.93 -15.17 5.40
N ARG A 144 -15.99 -15.54 4.66
CA ARG A 144 -16.13 -16.87 4.06
C ARG A 144 -14.96 -17.18 3.13
N LYS A 145 -14.61 -16.25 2.24
CA LYS A 145 -13.46 -16.40 1.33
C LYS A 145 -12.13 -16.53 2.07
N LYS A 146 -11.95 -15.81 3.19
CA LYS A 146 -10.76 -15.95 4.06
C LYS A 146 -10.71 -17.34 4.69
N LYS A 147 -11.82 -17.81 5.28
CA LYS A 147 -11.92 -19.14 5.90
C LYS A 147 -11.63 -20.26 4.89
N GLU A 148 -12.22 -20.16 3.70
CA GLU A 148 -11.97 -21.10 2.60
C GLU A 148 -10.51 -21.10 2.17
N ARG A 149 -9.90 -19.93 1.93
CA ARG A 149 -8.47 -19.82 1.63
C ARG A 149 -7.60 -20.44 2.72
N THR A 150 -7.92 -20.16 3.98
CA THR A 150 -7.20 -20.72 5.13
C THR A 150 -7.31 -22.24 5.13
N ARG A 151 -8.50 -22.80 4.86
CA ARG A 151 -8.77 -24.23 4.76
C ARG A 151 -8.00 -24.86 3.61
N THR A 152 -8.12 -24.34 2.38
CA THR A 152 -7.40 -24.83 1.20
C THR A 152 -5.89 -24.80 1.41
N GLN A 153 -5.36 -23.72 1.99
CA GLN A 153 -3.94 -23.60 2.28
C GLN A 153 -3.47 -24.61 3.34
N PHE A 154 -4.29 -24.89 4.35
CA PHE A 154 -4.00 -25.90 5.36
C PHE A 154 -3.90 -27.29 4.74
N PHE A 155 -4.89 -27.71 3.96
CA PHE A 155 -4.85 -29.02 3.28
C PHE A 155 -3.75 -29.12 2.23
N LYS A 156 -3.42 -28.01 1.55
CA LYS A 156 -2.34 -27.98 0.55
C LYS A 156 -0.94 -28.15 1.17
N ASN A 157 -0.71 -27.59 2.36
CA ASN A 157 0.57 -27.69 3.06
C ASN A 157 0.33 -27.73 4.59
N PRO A 158 0.02 -28.91 5.16
CA PRO A 158 -0.30 -29.03 6.57
C PRO A 158 0.87 -28.66 7.48
N SER A 159 2.11 -28.93 7.07
CA SER A 159 3.32 -28.68 7.85
C SER A 159 3.78 -27.21 7.85
N LYS A 160 3.36 -26.41 6.85
CA LYS A 160 3.76 -24.99 6.72
C LYS A 160 2.94 -24.05 7.61
N LYS A 161 1.68 -24.38 7.87
CA LYS A 161 0.94 -23.78 9.00
C LYS A 161 1.32 -24.64 10.19
N SER A 162 2.32 -24.20 10.93
CA SER A 162 2.84 -25.02 12.01
C SER A 162 1.65 -25.39 12.91
N LEU A 163 1.50 -26.69 13.20
CA LEU A 163 0.58 -27.14 14.26
C LEU A 163 0.93 -26.41 15.58
N LYS A 164 2.17 -25.92 15.72
CA LYS A 164 2.61 -25.03 16.78
C LYS A 164 1.77 -23.74 16.85
N ASP A 165 1.53 -23.03 15.74
CA ASP A 165 0.68 -21.81 15.71
C ASP A 165 -0.79 -22.11 16.08
N LEU A 166 -1.26 -23.34 15.82
CA LEU A 166 -2.65 -23.74 16.03
C LEU A 166 -2.90 -24.31 17.44
N PHE A 167 -1.93 -25.03 18.00
CA PHE A 167 -2.04 -25.75 19.26
C PHE A 167 -1.27 -25.10 20.42
N ALA A 168 -0.38 -24.16 20.13
CA ALA A 168 0.29 -23.36 21.14
C ALA A 168 0.12 -21.87 20.79
N PRO A 169 -0.60 -21.06 21.59
CA PRO A 169 -0.20 -19.66 21.65
C PRO A 169 1.27 -19.69 22.03
N GLU A 170 2.15 -19.12 21.19
CA GLU A 170 3.54 -18.96 21.55
C GLU A 170 3.55 -18.35 22.96
N LYS A 171 4.03 -19.11 23.96
CA LYS A 171 4.19 -18.62 25.32
C LYS A 171 5.35 -17.63 25.28
N SER A 172 5.13 -16.47 24.70
CA SER A 172 6.09 -15.38 24.67
C SER A 172 6.08 -14.74 26.05
N GLY A 173 7.17 -14.93 26.78
CA GLY A 173 7.41 -14.30 28.06
C GLY A 173 8.89 -14.34 28.36
N THR A 174 9.41 -13.26 28.94
CA THR A 174 10.77 -13.25 29.48
C THR A 174 10.75 -14.08 30.76
N LEU A 175 11.41 -15.24 30.75
CA LEU A 175 11.62 -16.01 31.98
C LEU A 175 12.42 -15.14 32.95
N LYS A 176 11.92 -14.98 34.18
CA LYS A 176 12.66 -14.29 35.25
C LYS A 176 13.86 -15.10 35.73
N ALA A 177 13.77 -16.43 35.60
CA ALA A 177 14.84 -17.34 35.92
C ALA A 177 15.90 -17.33 34.82
N THR A 178 17.16 -17.36 35.22
CA THR A 178 18.27 -17.55 34.29
C THR A 178 18.31 -18.99 33.80
N ARG A 179 18.91 -19.22 32.63
CA ARG A 179 18.98 -20.55 32.02
C ARG A 179 19.63 -21.59 32.95
N GLN A 180 20.64 -21.18 33.71
CA GLN A 180 21.37 -22.04 34.64
C GLN A 180 20.49 -22.54 35.77
N GLU A 181 19.66 -21.66 36.37
CA GLU A 181 18.72 -22.04 37.43
C GLU A 181 17.68 -23.05 36.94
N VAL A 182 17.26 -22.93 35.68
CA VAL A 182 16.32 -23.89 35.06
C VAL A 182 16.99 -25.24 34.82
N GLU A 183 18.22 -25.26 34.30
CA GLU A 183 18.99 -26.49 34.06
C GLU A 183 19.29 -27.22 35.38
N GLU A 184 19.71 -26.50 36.42
CA GLU A 184 19.98 -27.07 37.75
C GLU A 184 18.70 -27.66 38.40
N TYR A 185 17.56 -26.96 38.27
CA TYR A 185 16.28 -27.49 38.73
C TYR A 185 15.87 -28.76 37.99
N MET A 186 16.06 -28.79 36.66
CA MET A 186 15.76 -29.98 35.85
C MET A 186 16.64 -31.15 36.22
N GLU A 187 17.93 -30.92 36.41
CA GLU A 187 18.85 -31.95 36.91
C GLU A 187 18.40 -32.46 38.27
N LYS A 188 18.09 -31.58 39.23
CA LYS A 188 17.64 -31.99 40.56
C LYS A 188 16.33 -32.79 40.56
N VAL A 189 15.36 -32.41 39.74
CA VAL A 189 14.04 -33.05 39.70
C VAL A 189 14.05 -34.37 38.94
N HIS A 190 14.89 -34.48 37.91
CA HIS A 190 14.95 -35.64 37.04
C HIS A 190 16.20 -36.50 37.23
N GLN A 191 17.01 -36.23 38.25
CA GLN A 191 18.07 -37.12 38.72
C GLN A 191 17.43 -38.39 39.30
N ASP A 192 17.29 -39.39 38.45
CA ASP A 192 16.89 -40.74 38.85
C ASP A 192 18.09 -41.43 39.54
N THR A 193 18.16 -41.28 40.86
CA THR A 193 19.21 -41.89 41.71
C THR A 193 19.18 -43.42 41.68
N LYS A 194 18.08 -44.03 41.24
CA LYS A 194 17.90 -45.49 41.18
C LYS A 194 18.19 -46.07 39.80
N ARG A 195 18.53 -45.23 38.81
CA ARG A 195 18.77 -45.66 37.42
C ARG A 195 19.89 -46.70 37.27
N HIS A 196 20.77 -46.83 38.28
CA HIS A 196 21.93 -47.72 38.29
C HIS A 196 21.79 -48.88 39.30
N GLU A 197 20.64 -49.01 39.98
CA GLU A 197 20.39 -50.17 40.84
C GLU A 197 20.07 -51.38 39.96
N GLN A 198 20.88 -52.44 40.04
CA GLN A 198 20.53 -53.72 39.43
C GLN A 198 19.34 -54.31 40.19
N LEU A 199 18.17 -54.31 39.54
CA LEU A 199 16.99 -54.98 40.04
C LEU A 199 17.21 -56.50 39.95
N THR A 200 17.53 -57.13 41.08
CA THR A 200 17.52 -58.60 41.17
C THR A 200 16.07 -59.05 41.21
N ILE A 201 15.58 -59.60 40.10
CA ILE A 201 14.24 -60.18 39.99
C ILE A 201 14.29 -61.59 40.61
N PRO A 202 13.39 -61.94 41.57
CA PRO A 202 13.32 -63.29 42.14
C PRO A 202 12.80 -64.34 41.17
#